data_AF-A0A950MVG6-F1
#
_entry.id   AF-A0A950MVG6-F1
#
_cell.length_a   1.000
_cell.length_b   1.000
_cell.length_c   1.000
_cell.angle_alpha   90.00
_cell.angle_beta   90.00
_cell.angle_gamma   90.00
#
_symmetry.space_group_name_H-M   'P 1'
#
loop_
_entity.id
_entity.type
_entity.pdbx_description
1 polymer ?
#
loop_
_entity_poly.entity_id
_entity_poly.type
_entity_poly.pdbx_seq_one_letter_code
_entity_poly.pdbx_strand_id
1 'polypeptide(L)'
;MATLAGAQAPPAFAQTGAATAGAENPAITSLARAQLDALRAGNVDRNQYTAAVNARFTDDEVSQAARLLTSGGSVKTFAYAGTAVEEGVHVSQYTVEFEHPISVPMMPTTADWVESIATDKDGKISFIAFEPKK
;
A
#
# COMPACT_ATOMS: atom_id res chain seq x y z
N MET A 1 -35.67 -22.03 16.92
CA MET A 1 -34.33 -22.19 16.28
C MET A 1 -34.15 -21.10 15.24
N ALA A 2 -32.90 -20.72 14.98
CA ALA A 2 -32.37 -19.76 13.99
C ALA A 2 -32.05 -18.35 14.54
N THR A 3 -30.87 -18.24 15.13
CA THR A 3 -30.11 -17.01 15.35
C THR A 3 -29.62 -16.51 13.99
N LEU A 4 -30.03 -15.31 13.58
CA LEU A 4 -29.50 -14.65 12.37
C LEU A 4 -28.09 -14.15 12.67
N ALA A 5 -27.12 -14.74 11.97
CA ALA A 5 -25.72 -14.38 12.01
C ALA A 5 -25.54 -12.90 11.63
N GLY A 6 -24.81 -12.17 12.47
CA GLY A 6 -24.41 -10.79 12.19
C GLY A 6 -23.55 -10.75 10.93
N ALA A 7 -24.02 -10.02 9.92
CA ALA A 7 -23.21 -9.65 8.77
C ALA A 7 -22.07 -8.74 9.28
N GLN A 8 -20.86 -9.29 9.37
CA GLN A 8 -19.66 -8.48 9.55
C GLN A 8 -19.50 -7.63 8.30
N ALA A 9 -19.59 -6.31 8.45
CA ALA A 9 -19.28 -5.37 7.39
C ALA A 9 -17.85 -5.64 6.89
N PRO A 10 -17.60 -5.55 5.57
CA PRO A 10 -16.23 -5.62 5.05
C PRO A 10 -15.38 -4.54 5.73
N PRO A 11 -14.07 -4.77 5.94
CA PRO A 11 -13.20 -3.77 6.51
C PRO A 11 -13.35 -2.48 5.70
N ALA A 12 -13.76 -1.41 6.38
CA ALA A 12 -13.80 -0.09 5.78
C ALA A 12 -12.36 0.26 5.41
N PHE A 13 -12.09 0.40 4.10
CA PHE A 13 -10.84 1.00 3.64
C PHE A 13 -10.74 2.38 4.30
N ALA A 14 -9.67 2.59 5.07
CA ALA A 14 -9.40 3.87 5.70
C ALA A 14 -9.43 4.97 4.61
N GLN A 15 -10.12 6.07 4.88
CA GLN A 15 -10.13 7.19 3.95
C GLN A 15 -8.76 7.87 4.01
N THR A 16 -7.97 7.66 2.96
CA THR A 16 -6.68 8.30 2.83
C THR A 16 -6.81 9.81 2.74
N GLY A 17 -6.07 10.52 3.59
CA GLY A 17 -6.04 11.97 3.65
C GLY A 17 -5.37 12.57 2.40
N ALA A 18 -5.76 13.80 2.04
CA ALA A 18 -5.08 14.51 0.95
C ALA A 18 -3.61 14.80 1.31
N ALA A 19 -2.69 14.47 0.40
CA ALA A 19 -1.27 14.76 0.57
C ALA A 19 -1.03 16.26 0.76
N THR A 20 -0.15 16.60 1.71
CA THR A 20 0.40 17.94 1.86
C THR A 20 1.80 18.00 1.27
N ALA A 21 2.18 19.14 0.70
CA ALA A 21 3.52 19.35 0.17
C ALA A 21 4.55 19.31 1.33
N GLY A 22 5.25 18.18 1.45
CA GLY A 22 6.35 17.98 2.39
C GLY A 22 7.69 17.80 1.67
N ALA A 23 8.81 17.94 2.37
CA ALA A 23 10.11 17.61 1.81
C ALA A 23 10.21 16.09 1.59
N GLU A 24 10.59 15.68 0.39
CA GLU A 24 10.83 14.27 0.07
C GLU A 24 12.04 13.75 0.86
N ASN A 25 11.93 12.54 1.43
CA ASN A 25 13.04 11.86 2.07
C ASN A 25 13.58 10.77 1.11
N PRO A 26 14.81 10.91 0.58
CA PRO A 26 15.37 9.96 -0.39
C PRO A 26 15.48 8.52 0.13
N ALA A 27 15.68 8.34 1.44
CA ALA A 27 15.75 7.01 2.04
C ALA A 27 14.38 6.31 2.02
N ILE A 28 13.31 7.05 2.34
CA ILE A 28 11.93 6.53 2.27
C ILE A 28 11.52 6.29 0.81
N THR A 29 11.93 7.16 -0.12
CA THR A 29 11.67 6.96 -1.56
C THR A 29 12.34 5.69 -2.08
N SER A 30 13.58 5.45 -1.67
CA SER A 30 14.31 4.23 -2.06
C SER A 30 13.67 2.99 -1.45
N LEU A 31 13.21 3.07 -0.20
CA LEU A 31 12.50 2.00 0.48
C LEU A 31 11.15 1.69 -0.20
N ALA A 32 10.34 2.71 -0.49
CA ALA A 32 9.05 2.58 -1.18
C ALA A 32 9.23 1.89 -2.54
N ARG A 33 10.22 2.32 -3.32
CA ARG A 33 10.56 1.68 -4.60
C ARG A 33 10.87 0.19 -4.43
N ALA A 34 11.81 -0.12 -3.55
CA ALA A 34 12.25 -1.49 -3.32
C ALA A 34 11.08 -2.36 -2.84
N GLN A 35 10.20 -1.78 -2.05
CA GLN A 35 9.03 -2.44 -1.49
C GLN A 35 7.95 -2.71 -2.54
N LEU A 36 7.68 -1.77 -3.45
CA LEU A 36 6.82 -2.00 -4.62
C LEU A 36 7.36 -3.14 -5.49
N ASP A 37 8.67 -3.17 -5.75
CA ASP A 37 9.30 -4.21 -6.55
C ASP A 37 9.23 -5.58 -5.84
N ALA A 38 9.46 -5.62 -4.53
CA ALA A 38 9.35 -6.82 -3.70
C ALA A 38 7.91 -7.38 -3.66
N LEU A 39 6.91 -6.51 -3.54
CA LEU A 39 5.50 -6.89 -3.60
C LEU A 39 5.12 -7.44 -4.98
N ARG A 40 5.54 -6.78 -6.06
CA ARG A 40 5.31 -7.27 -7.44
C ARG A 40 5.98 -8.62 -7.69
N ALA A 41 7.14 -8.85 -7.10
CA ALA A 41 7.83 -10.15 -7.15
C ALA A 41 7.20 -11.22 -6.25
N GLY A 42 6.26 -10.85 -5.36
CA GLY A 42 5.71 -11.74 -4.34
C GLY A 42 6.75 -12.23 -3.33
N ASN A 43 7.85 -11.50 -3.16
CA ASN A 43 8.98 -11.87 -2.32
C ASN A 43 9.38 -10.68 -1.44
N VAL A 44 8.71 -10.54 -0.30
CA VAL A 44 8.96 -9.47 0.66
C VAL A 44 9.88 -9.93 1.79
N ASP A 45 10.87 -9.11 2.14
CA ASP A 45 11.68 -9.34 3.33
C ASP A 45 10.89 -8.94 4.58
N ARG A 46 10.35 -9.95 5.28
CA ARG A 46 9.58 -9.79 6.52
C ARG A 46 10.35 -9.06 7.62
N ASN A 47 11.69 -9.06 7.58
CA ASN A 47 12.50 -8.37 8.58
C ASN A 47 12.48 -6.85 8.40
N GLN A 48 12.00 -6.33 7.27
CA GLN A 48 11.87 -4.89 7.04
C GLN A 48 10.71 -4.28 7.82
N TYR A 49 9.77 -5.08 8.32
CA TYR A 49 8.53 -4.61 8.93
C TYR A 49 8.60 -4.64 10.46
N THR A 50 7.81 -3.78 11.08
CA THR A 50 7.48 -3.92 12.51
C THR A 50 6.71 -5.22 12.75
N ALA A 51 6.78 -5.76 13.97
CA ALA A 51 6.06 -6.99 14.33
C ALA A 51 4.55 -6.90 14.07
N ALA A 52 3.95 -5.73 14.31
CA ALA A 52 2.54 -5.48 14.08
C ALA A 52 2.16 -5.54 12.60
N VAL A 53 2.94 -4.93 11.72
CA VAL A 53 2.70 -4.99 10.26
C VAL A 53 2.98 -6.40 9.75
N ASN A 54 4.09 -7.00 10.17
CA ASN A 54 4.47 -8.35 9.75
C ASN A 54 3.37 -9.38 10.07
N ALA A 55 2.70 -9.27 11.22
CA ALA A 55 1.59 -10.15 11.61
C ALA A 55 0.37 -10.04 10.68
N ARG A 56 0.15 -8.89 10.03
CA ARG A 56 -0.95 -8.67 9.07
C ARG A 56 -0.59 -9.12 7.66
N PHE A 57 0.69 -9.28 7.40
CA PHE A 57 1.25 -9.54 6.09
C PHE A 57 1.46 -11.07 5.99
N THR A 58 0.41 -11.83 5.63
CA THR A 58 0.55 -13.28 5.39
C THR A 58 1.13 -13.56 4.01
N ASP A 59 1.51 -14.81 3.71
CA ASP A 59 1.98 -15.18 2.37
C ASP A 59 0.87 -15.10 1.32
N ASP A 60 -0.38 -15.36 1.73
CA ASP A 60 -1.56 -15.20 0.88
C ASP A 60 -1.79 -13.73 0.51
N GLU A 61 -1.63 -12.80 1.47
CA GLU A 61 -1.74 -11.36 1.20
C GLU A 61 -0.62 -10.88 0.26
N VAL A 62 0.60 -11.37 0.43
CA VAL A 62 1.72 -11.06 -0.49
C VAL A 62 1.46 -11.62 -1.89
N SER A 63 0.94 -12.84 -1.99
CA SER A 63 0.60 -13.44 -3.29
C SER A 63 -0.53 -12.69 -3.98
N GLN A 64 -1.55 -12.25 -3.24
CA GLN A 64 -2.63 -11.42 -3.76
C GLN A 64 -2.11 -10.07 -4.23
N ALA A 65 -1.30 -9.38 -3.42
CA ALA A 65 -0.67 -8.11 -3.81
C ALA A 65 0.18 -8.27 -5.07
N ALA A 66 1.00 -9.34 -5.17
CA ALA A 66 1.81 -9.64 -6.34
C ALA A 66 0.95 -9.80 -7.60
N ARG A 67 -0.11 -10.60 -7.54
CA ARG A 67 -1.04 -10.81 -8.67
C ARG A 67 -1.72 -9.51 -9.11
N LEU A 68 -2.18 -8.71 -8.15
CA LEU A 68 -2.82 -7.43 -8.43
C LEU A 68 -1.86 -6.45 -9.09
N LEU A 69 -0.68 -6.22 -8.51
CA LEU A 69 0.28 -5.24 -9.00
C LEU A 69 0.94 -5.67 -10.32
N THR A 70 1.04 -6.97 -10.59
CA THR A 70 1.53 -7.47 -11.89
C THR A 70 0.46 -7.41 -12.99
N SER A 71 -0.83 -7.44 -12.64
CA SER A 71 -1.92 -7.28 -13.62
C SER A 71 -1.92 -5.90 -14.29
N GLY A 72 -1.35 -4.89 -13.62
CA GLY A 72 -1.14 -3.55 -14.16
C GLY A 72 0.00 -3.45 -15.18
N GLY A 73 0.74 -4.52 -15.46
CA GLY A 73 1.89 -4.48 -16.36
C GLY A 73 3.08 -3.74 -15.74
N SER A 74 3.82 -2.97 -16.54
CA SER A 74 4.99 -2.21 -16.08
C SER A 74 4.61 -0.96 -15.28
N VAL A 75 5.48 -0.50 -14.39
CA VAL A 75 5.33 0.81 -13.73
C VAL A 75 5.87 1.88 -14.67
N LYS A 76 5.01 2.79 -15.12
CA LYS A 76 5.35 3.91 -16.00
C LYS A 76 5.88 5.10 -15.22
N THR A 77 5.18 5.44 -14.14
CA THR A 77 5.49 6.60 -13.31
C THR A 77 5.50 6.19 -11.85
N PHE A 78 6.43 6.73 -11.09
CA PHE A 78 6.40 6.67 -9.65
C PHE A 78 7.05 7.94 -9.12
N ALA A 79 6.24 8.76 -8.48
CA ALA A 79 6.61 10.10 -8.09
C ALA A 79 6.10 10.38 -6.68
N TYR A 80 6.94 11.03 -5.88
CA TYR A 80 6.54 11.51 -4.57
C TYR A 80 5.40 12.53 -4.69
N ALA A 81 4.31 12.28 -3.96
CA ALA A 81 3.09 13.08 -3.99
C ALA A 81 2.96 13.99 -2.75
N GLY A 82 3.72 13.72 -1.69
CA GLY A 82 3.68 14.49 -0.45
C GLY A 82 3.62 13.59 0.80
N THR A 83 3.21 14.18 1.91
CA THR A 83 2.95 13.45 3.15
C THR A 83 1.48 13.55 3.56
N ALA A 84 0.97 12.49 4.17
CA ALA A 84 -0.37 12.44 4.76
C ALA A 84 -0.30 11.88 6.19
N VAL A 85 -1.43 11.89 6.89
CA VAL A 85 -1.58 11.23 8.19
C VAL A 85 -2.60 10.10 8.03
N GLU A 86 -2.15 8.87 8.18
CA GLU A 86 -2.96 7.65 8.09
C GLU A 86 -2.94 6.94 9.44
N GLU A 87 -4.12 6.64 10.01
CA GLU A 87 -4.23 5.98 11.32
C GLU A 87 -3.40 6.66 12.45
N GLY A 88 -3.18 7.98 12.34
CA GLY A 88 -2.36 8.76 13.29
C GLY A 88 -0.85 8.71 13.03
N VAL A 89 -0.40 8.10 11.92
CA VAL A 89 1.00 8.00 11.50
C VAL A 89 1.25 8.88 10.28
N HIS A 90 2.33 9.66 10.30
CA HIS A 90 2.77 10.39 9.11
C HIS A 90 3.34 9.44 8.08
N VAL A 91 2.73 9.40 6.90
CA VAL A 91 3.14 8.57 5.75
C VAL A 91 3.68 9.43 4.63
N SER A 92 4.66 8.91 3.90
CA SER A 92 5.05 9.42 2.59
C SER A 92 4.17 8.76 1.53
N GLN A 93 3.62 9.57 0.62
CA GLN A 93 2.75 9.11 -0.46
C GLN A 93 3.48 9.20 -1.79
N TYR A 94 3.33 8.16 -2.61
CA TYR A 94 3.88 8.07 -3.95
C TYR A 94 2.76 7.74 -4.93
N THR A 95 2.58 8.58 -5.96
CA THR A 95 1.71 8.21 -7.08
C THR A 95 2.43 7.16 -7.91
N VAL A 96 1.77 6.04 -8.20
CA VAL A 96 2.25 4.96 -9.05
C VAL A 96 1.32 4.81 -10.24
N GLU A 97 1.83 5.01 -11.45
CA GLU A 97 1.08 4.79 -12.69
C GLU A 97 1.53 3.49 -13.32
N PHE A 98 0.57 2.59 -13.58
CA PHE A 98 0.76 1.32 -14.25
C PHE A 98 0.48 1.43 -15.75
N GLU A 99 1.02 0.49 -16.54
CA GLU A 99 0.78 0.39 -17.98
C GLU A 99 -0.69 0.08 -18.31
N HIS A 100 -1.33 -0.71 -17.46
CA HIS A 100 -2.72 -1.12 -17.60
C HIS A 100 -3.49 -0.83 -16.31
N PRO A 101 -4.80 -0.54 -16.41
CA PRO A 101 -5.64 -0.43 -15.24
C PRO A 101 -5.69 -1.74 -14.45
N ILE A 102 -5.45 -1.65 -13.14
CA ILE A 102 -5.63 -2.76 -12.20
C ILE A 102 -7.11 -2.80 -11.81
N SER A 103 -7.71 -3.99 -11.84
CA SER A 103 -9.09 -4.19 -11.40
C SER A 103 -9.09 -4.99 -10.10
N VAL A 104 -9.65 -4.38 -9.04
CA VAL A 104 -9.88 -5.04 -7.75
C VAL A 104 -11.38 -5.05 -7.50
N PRO A 105 -11.97 -6.19 -7.08
CA PRO A 105 -13.39 -6.23 -6.73
C PRO A 105 -13.77 -5.13 -5.76
N MET A 106 -14.87 -4.43 -6.03
CA MET A 106 -15.41 -3.33 -5.21
C MET A 106 -14.54 -2.06 -5.15
N MET A 107 -13.50 -1.94 -5.97
CA MET A 107 -12.71 -0.72 -6.12
C MET A 107 -12.80 -0.16 -7.55
N PRO A 108 -12.53 1.13 -7.76
CA PRO A 108 -12.38 1.70 -9.11
C PRO A 108 -11.25 1.00 -9.88
N THR A 109 -11.52 0.57 -11.12
CA THR A 109 -10.49 0.11 -12.04
C THR A 109 -9.70 1.31 -12.55
N THR A 110 -8.41 1.38 -12.23
CA THR A 110 -7.54 2.51 -12.58
C THR A 110 -6.10 2.09 -12.79
N ALA A 111 -5.37 2.83 -13.62
CA ALA A 111 -3.92 2.71 -13.77
C ALA A 111 -3.16 3.55 -12.75
N ASP A 112 -3.82 4.53 -12.11
CA ASP A 112 -3.23 5.44 -11.14
C ASP A 112 -3.50 4.95 -9.71
N TRP A 113 -2.43 4.69 -8.98
CA TRP A 113 -2.45 4.19 -7.61
C TRP A 113 -1.63 5.10 -6.70
N VAL A 114 -1.84 4.95 -5.40
CA VAL A 114 -1.04 5.60 -4.36
C VAL A 114 -0.43 4.53 -3.47
N GLU A 115 0.89 4.58 -3.32
CA GLU A 115 1.60 3.89 -2.26
C GLU A 115 1.78 4.84 -1.07
N SER A 116 1.29 4.44 0.10
CA SER A 116 1.51 5.15 1.36
C SER A 116 2.44 4.31 2.23
N ILE A 117 3.55 4.87 2.69
CA ILE A 117 4.54 4.15 3.50
C ILE A 117 5.06 5.01 4.67
N ALA A 118 5.27 4.38 5.81
CA ALA A 118 5.97 4.99 6.96
C ALA A 118 6.93 3.98 7.61
N THR A 119 7.95 4.53 8.26
CA THR A 119 8.87 3.76 9.10
C THR A 119 8.76 4.19 10.56
N ASP A 120 9.05 3.28 11.49
CA ASP A 120 9.26 3.61 12.89
C ASP A 120 10.64 4.24 13.13
N LYS A 121 10.96 4.48 14.41
CA LYS A 121 12.25 5.05 14.85
C LYS A 121 13.47 4.16 14.54
N ASP A 122 13.27 2.86 14.32
CA ASP A 122 14.31 1.88 14.03
C ASP A 122 14.42 1.63 12.52
N GLY A 123 13.69 2.39 11.70
CA GLY A 123 13.67 2.29 10.25
C GLY A 123 12.85 1.12 9.70
N LYS A 124 12.05 0.46 10.55
CA LYS A 124 11.17 -0.64 10.12
C LYS A 124 9.86 -0.09 9.57
N ILE A 125 9.34 -0.71 8.51
CA ILE A 125 8.04 -0.37 7.92
C ILE A 125 6.94 -0.57 8.98
N SER A 126 6.37 0.55 9.41
CA SER A 126 5.31 0.63 10.42
C SER A 126 3.93 0.82 9.80
N PHE A 127 3.89 1.27 8.54
CA PHE A 127 2.68 1.37 7.73
C PHE A 127 3.03 1.16 6.26
N ILE A 128 2.20 0.37 5.56
CA ILE A 128 2.19 0.33 4.10
C ILE A 128 0.77 0.08 3.60
N ALA A 129 0.35 0.84 2.60
CA ALA A 129 -0.91 0.65 1.90
C ALA A 129 -0.75 0.97 0.41
N PHE A 130 -1.48 0.22 -0.42
CA PHE A 130 -1.61 0.45 -1.86
C PHE A 130 -3.09 0.60 -2.19
N GLU A 131 -3.46 1.72 -2.81
CA GLU A 131 -4.85 1.99 -3.13
C GLU A 131 -5.03 2.72 -4.47
N PRO A 132 -6.21 2.60 -5.11
CA PRO A 132 -6.56 3.39 -6.27
C PRO A 132 -6.50 4.89 -5.98
N LYS A 133 -5.86 5.65 -6.86
CA LYS A 133 -5.95 7.11 -6.83
C LYS A 133 -7.38 7.52 -7.22
N LYS A 134 -8.04 8.27 -6.33
CA LYS A 134 -9.41 8.78 -6.54
C LYS A 134 -9.45 9.93 -7.55
#